data_AF-A0A364L2I2-F1
#
_entry.id   AF-A0A364L2I2-F1
#
_cell.length_a   1.000
_cell.length_b   1.000
_cell.length_c   1.000
_cell.angle_alpha   90.00
_cell.angle_beta   90.00
_cell.angle_gamma   90.00
#
_symmetry.space_group_name_H-M   'P 1'
#
loop_
_entity.id
_entity.type
_entity.pdbx_description
1 polymer ?
#
loop_
_entity_poly.entity_id
_entity_poly.type
_entity_poly.pdbx_seq_one_letter_code
_entity_poly.pdbx_strand_id
1 'polypeptide(L)'
;MGKIQPKKRNGSSAGSPYTKNLPSGSLKKNPIFKFNTDIGQHILKNPGIADAIVDKANIKEHEVGPGTGVLTRRILAKAKSCTAIELDPRMAAELTKMVQGTPMQKKLKIILGDFIKVDLKEIGHFDVFISNTPYQISSPLVFKLLAMPRPPRVSVPGDAMYSRLSVNAQFHAICSHILKVGKNNFSPPPQVESSVVKIEPRPDRPDISWEELDGMLRICFNRKNKTLRSSFFVKQVRELIERNWVTWASMFPDQVRKEDTDFLQGIGGAELSVPDVSMEIDGEEDENNQTLQLEGDDEDMMQDMQDMIFGTSSASEKTTKTAPKLSGKTISINGISVDRGRLVQLIQIKIQRALDKFGLSDKRSQKCDETAFLQLLHAFNQEGIRFS
;
A
#
# COMPACT_ATOMS: atom_id res chain seq x y z
N MET A 1 -5.51 62.83 -41.17
CA MET A 1 -6.78 63.41 -41.65
C MET A 1 -7.02 62.87 -43.06
N GLY A 2 -8.02 62.08 -43.47
CA GLY A 2 -9.17 61.44 -42.82
C GLY A 2 -10.03 60.71 -43.88
N LYS A 3 -10.71 59.62 -43.47
CA LYS A 3 -11.93 58.96 -44.03
C LYS A 3 -11.72 58.14 -45.33
N ILE A 4 -12.32 56.96 -45.54
CA ILE A 4 -13.74 56.57 -45.39
C ILE A 4 -13.85 55.03 -45.17
N GLN A 5 -14.77 54.60 -44.28
CA GLN A 5 -15.17 53.19 -44.06
C GLN A 5 -16.14 52.66 -45.13
N PRO A 6 -16.10 51.37 -45.52
CA PRO A 6 -17.17 50.76 -46.32
C PRO A 6 -18.30 50.21 -45.44
N LYS A 7 -19.54 50.50 -45.85
CA LYS A 7 -20.81 50.06 -45.23
C LYS A 7 -21.01 48.54 -45.33
N LYS A 8 -21.42 47.91 -44.22
CA LYS A 8 -21.98 46.55 -44.14
C LYS A 8 -23.23 46.42 -45.02
N ARG A 9 -23.28 45.41 -45.90
CA ARG A 9 -24.52 44.88 -46.49
C ARG A 9 -24.94 43.64 -45.69
N ASN A 10 -26.16 43.68 -45.14
CA ASN A 10 -26.85 42.52 -44.58
C ASN A 10 -27.17 41.54 -45.71
N GLY A 11 -26.53 40.36 -45.67
CA GLY A 11 -26.90 39.20 -46.48
C GLY A 11 -27.52 38.15 -45.59
N SER A 12 -28.84 38.18 -45.46
CA SER A 12 -29.64 37.08 -44.90
C SER A 12 -29.73 35.98 -45.96
N SER A 13 -28.83 34.99 -45.92
CA SER A 13 -28.97 33.77 -46.71
C SER A 13 -29.78 32.74 -45.91
N ALA A 14 -30.97 32.44 -46.42
CA ALA A 14 -31.92 31.47 -45.90
C ALA A 14 -31.29 30.08 -45.75
N GLY A 15 -31.32 29.55 -44.52
CA GLY A 15 -30.98 28.17 -44.22
C GLY A 15 -32.13 27.22 -44.60
N SER A 16 -31.77 26.13 -45.27
CA SER A 16 -32.65 25.03 -45.68
C SER A 16 -33.45 24.45 -44.49
N PRO A 17 -34.73 24.10 -44.65
CA PRO A 17 -35.61 23.65 -43.55
C PRO A 17 -35.25 22.26 -42.99
N TYR A 18 -34.19 21.59 -43.48
CA TYR A 18 -33.78 20.24 -43.07
C TYR A 18 -32.52 20.17 -42.20
N THR A 19 -31.88 21.29 -41.87
CA THR A 19 -30.80 21.28 -40.85
C THR A 19 -31.39 21.39 -39.45
N LYS A 20 -31.82 20.26 -38.88
CA LYS A 20 -31.97 20.16 -37.42
C LYS A 20 -30.58 20.28 -36.80
N ASN A 21 -30.30 21.44 -36.20
CA ASN A 21 -29.22 21.61 -35.24
C ASN A 21 -29.40 20.58 -34.12
N LEU A 22 -28.64 19.49 -34.17
CA LEU A 22 -28.45 18.60 -33.02
C LEU A 22 -27.77 19.44 -31.93
N PRO A 23 -28.37 19.60 -30.74
CA PRO A 23 -27.69 20.29 -29.66
C PRO A 23 -26.44 19.47 -29.32
N SER A 24 -25.28 20.11 -29.30
CA SER A 24 -24.05 19.54 -28.76
C SER A 24 -24.32 19.15 -27.31
N GLY A 25 -24.60 17.87 -27.09
CA GLY A 25 -24.94 17.33 -25.79
C GLY A 25 -23.73 17.40 -24.88
N SER A 26 -23.62 18.50 -24.13
CA SER A 26 -23.03 18.42 -22.80
C SER A 26 -23.84 17.37 -22.04
N LEU A 27 -23.16 16.35 -21.52
CA LEU A 27 -23.74 15.39 -20.60
C LEU A 27 -24.47 16.20 -19.52
N LYS A 28 -25.81 16.16 -19.54
CA LYS A 28 -26.63 16.82 -18.51
C LYS A 28 -26.10 16.36 -17.16
N LYS A 29 -25.66 17.30 -16.32
CA LYS A 29 -25.31 17.01 -14.92
C LYS A 29 -26.50 16.28 -14.31
N ASN A 30 -26.39 14.99 -14.06
CA ASN A 30 -27.42 14.26 -13.32
C ASN A 30 -27.49 14.90 -11.93
N PRO A 31 -28.61 15.58 -11.56
CA PRO A 31 -28.71 16.30 -10.29
C PRO A 31 -28.70 15.39 -9.07
N ILE A 32 -28.73 14.06 -9.29
CA ILE A 32 -28.77 13.02 -8.27
C ILE A 32 -27.37 12.73 -7.68
N PHE A 33 -26.30 12.99 -8.43
CA PHE A 33 -24.93 12.65 -8.01
C PHE A 33 -24.06 13.89 -7.84
N LYS A 34 -23.98 14.38 -6.60
CA LYS A 34 -22.87 15.24 -6.19
C LYS A 34 -21.70 14.32 -5.83
N PHE A 35 -20.72 14.24 -6.73
CA PHE A 35 -19.49 13.50 -6.48
C PHE A 35 -18.73 14.15 -5.32
N ASN A 36 -18.26 13.32 -4.40
CA ASN A 36 -17.46 13.78 -3.28
C ASN A 36 -15.97 13.69 -3.65
N THR A 37 -15.40 14.83 -4.02
CA THR A 37 -13.97 14.94 -4.37
C THR A 37 -13.05 14.73 -3.17
N ASP A 38 -13.54 14.97 -1.95
CA ASP A 38 -12.72 14.89 -0.73
C ASP A 38 -12.35 13.43 -0.41
N ILE A 39 -13.20 12.49 -0.83
CA ILE A 39 -12.95 11.04 -0.78
C ILE A 39 -12.43 10.48 -2.11
N GLY A 40 -11.98 11.36 -3.03
CA GLY A 40 -11.35 10.98 -4.30
C GLY A 40 -12.29 10.42 -5.37
N GLN A 41 -13.60 10.72 -5.35
CA GLN A 41 -14.51 10.27 -6.42
C GLN A 41 -14.29 11.04 -7.73
N HIS A 42 -13.48 10.45 -8.62
CA HIS A 42 -13.25 10.91 -9.98
C HIS A 42 -13.71 9.85 -10.99
N ILE A 43 -14.77 10.14 -11.75
CA ILE A 43 -15.37 9.16 -12.65
C ILE A 43 -14.70 9.23 -14.03
N LEU A 44 -14.18 8.10 -14.51
CA LEU A 44 -13.69 7.97 -15.89
C LEU A 44 -14.83 8.23 -16.88
N LYS A 45 -14.66 9.22 -17.77
CA LYS A 45 -15.66 9.56 -18.80
C LYS A 45 -15.24 9.17 -20.22
N ASN A 46 -13.96 8.90 -20.47
CA ASN A 46 -13.49 8.59 -21.82
C ASN A 46 -13.79 7.13 -22.18
N PRO A 47 -14.69 6.86 -23.15
CA PRO A 47 -15.04 5.51 -23.54
C PRO A 47 -13.86 4.74 -24.14
N GLY A 48 -13.02 5.39 -24.95
CA GLY A 48 -11.89 4.73 -25.61
C GLY A 48 -10.82 4.24 -24.64
N ILE A 49 -10.62 4.95 -23.53
CA ILE A 49 -9.73 4.50 -22.45
C ILE A 49 -10.33 3.27 -21.75
N ALA A 50 -11.63 3.29 -21.47
CA ALA A 50 -12.32 2.16 -20.86
C ALA A 50 -12.27 0.91 -21.76
N ASP A 51 -12.43 1.08 -23.08
CA ASP A 51 -12.27 0.01 -24.06
C ASP A 51 -10.84 -0.56 -24.02
N ALA A 52 -9.82 0.31 -24.05
CA ALA A 52 -8.43 -0.11 -23.99
C ALA A 52 -8.05 -0.87 -22.70
N ILE A 53 -8.59 -0.47 -21.54
CA ILE A 53 -8.40 -1.19 -20.26
C ILE A 53 -8.98 -2.59 -20.37
N VAL A 54 -10.23 -2.70 -20.81
CA VAL A 54 -10.96 -3.98 -20.88
C VAL A 54 -10.32 -4.93 -21.89
N ASP A 55 -9.88 -4.40 -23.04
CA ASP A 55 -9.20 -5.18 -24.08
C ASP A 55 -7.89 -5.78 -23.58
N LYS A 56 -7.08 -4.99 -22.88
CA LYS A 56 -5.78 -5.42 -22.36
C LYS A 56 -5.87 -6.27 -21.09
N ALA A 57 -7.00 -6.23 -20.38
CA ALA A 57 -7.23 -7.03 -19.18
C ALA A 57 -7.49 -8.52 -19.48
N ASN A 58 -7.81 -8.89 -20.74
CA ASN A 58 -8.10 -10.28 -21.16
C ASN A 58 -9.08 -11.00 -20.20
N ILE A 59 -10.26 -10.39 -20.06
CA ILE A 59 -11.13 -10.53 -18.89
C ILE A 59 -11.71 -11.94 -18.70
N LYS A 60 -11.61 -12.42 -17.46
CA LYS A 60 -12.38 -13.55 -16.91
C LYS A 60 -12.97 -13.22 -15.52
N GLU A 61 -13.75 -12.14 -15.45
CA GLU A 61 -14.67 -11.76 -14.34
C GLU A 61 -14.07 -10.87 -13.22
N HIS A 62 -14.92 -10.01 -12.59
CA HIS A 62 -14.77 -9.15 -11.38
C HIS A 62 -14.23 -7.69 -11.51
N GLU A 63 -14.89 -6.76 -10.80
CA GLU A 63 -14.63 -5.30 -10.78
C GLU A 63 -14.86 -4.70 -9.39
N VAL A 64 -14.04 -3.71 -8.98
CA VAL A 64 -14.22 -2.97 -7.71
C VAL A 64 -14.22 -1.47 -7.93
N GLY A 65 -15.20 -0.79 -7.31
CA GLY A 65 -15.48 0.62 -7.55
C GLY A 65 -16.04 0.84 -8.97
N PRO A 66 -17.13 0.17 -9.35
CA PRO A 66 -17.75 0.31 -10.68
C PRO A 66 -18.21 1.75 -10.99
N GLY A 67 -18.48 2.56 -9.96
CA GLY A 67 -18.93 3.93 -10.11
C GLY A 67 -20.19 4.03 -10.96
N THR A 68 -20.14 4.80 -12.05
CA THR A 68 -21.27 4.96 -12.99
C THR A 68 -21.39 3.82 -14.02
N GLY A 69 -20.57 2.77 -13.90
CA GLY A 69 -20.62 1.57 -14.74
C GLY A 69 -19.99 1.70 -16.13
N VAL A 70 -19.13 2.70 -16.35
CA VAL A 70 -18.45 2.90 -17.64
C VAL A 70 -17.59 1.68 -18.03
N LEU A 71 -16.88 1.11 -17.05
CA LEU A 71 -16.11 -0.12 -17.20
C LEU A 71 -17.04 -1.34 -17.12
N THR A 72 -17.93 -1.41 -16.11
CA THR A 72 -18.88 -2.53 -15.93
C THR A 72 -19.63 -2.92 -17.20
N ARG A 73 -20.13 -1.95 -17.98
CA ARG A 73 -20.83 -2.23 -19.26
C ARG A 73 -19.97 -3.00 -20.25
N ARG A 74 -18.69 -2.63 -20.37
CA ARG A 74 -17.73 -3.24 -21.29
C ARG A 74 -17.27 -4.60 -20.79
N ILE A 75 -17.08 -4.73 -19.47
CA ILE A 75 -16.75 -6.00 -18.81
C ILE A 75 -17.88 -7.01 -19.07
N LEU A 76 -19.13 -6.66 -18.79
CA LEU A 76 -20.29 -7.54 -18.97
C LEU A 76 -20.54 -7.97 -20.43
N ALA A 77 -20.09 -7.16 -21.40
CA ALA A 77 -20.17 -7.50 -22.82
C ALA A 77 -19.23 -8.65 -23.20
N LYS A 78 -18.10 -8.81 -22.49
CA LYS A 78 -17.06 -9.81 -22.80
C LYS A 78 -16.99 -10.96 -21.79
N ALA A 79 -17.27 -10.67 -20.52
CA ALA A 79 -17.16 -11.63 -19.44
C ALA A 79 -18.36 -12.59 -19.38
N LYS A 80 -18.11 -13.77 -18.81
CA LYS A 80 -19.16 -14.73 -18.48
C LYS A 80 -19.99 -14.23 -17.29
N SER A 81 -19.34 -13.71 -16.25
CA SER A 81 -19.97 -13.04 -15.11
C SER A 81 -19.15 -11.81 -14.66
N CYS A 82 -19.75 -10.93 -13.86
CA CYS A 82 -19.05 -9.83 -13.22
C CYS A 82 -19.62 -9.62 -11.81
N THR A 83 -18.75 -9.68 -10.80
CA THR A 83 -19.09 -9.18 -9.46
C THR A 83 -18.55 -7.77 -9.31
N ALA A 84 -19.42 -6.84 -8.97
CA ALA A 84 -19.10 -5.46 -8.69
C ALA A 84 -19.23 -5.18 -7.19
N ILE A 85 -18.18 -4.65 -6.57
CA ILE A 85 -18.19 -4.27 -5.15
C ILE A 85 -18.19 -2.76 -5.07
N GLU A 86 -19.22 -2.21 -4.43
CA GLU A 86 -19.47 -0.77 -4.37
C GLU A 86 -19.88 -0.36 -2.95
N LEU A 87 -19.27 0.74 -2.47
CA LEU A 87 -19.54 1.29 -1.15
C LEU A 87 -20.77 2.20 -1.19
N ASP A 88 -20.97 2.98 -2.25
CA ASP A 88 -22.08 3.93 -2.37
C ASP A 88 -23.37 3.23 -2.86
N PRO A 89 -24.41 3.08 -2.02
CA PRO A 89 -25.65 2.41 -2.41
C PRO A 89 -26.36 3.08 -3.59
N ARG A 90 -26.15 4.39 -3.78
CA ARG A 90 -26.74 5.14 -4.90
C ARG A 90 -26.10 4.72 -6.23
N MET A 91 -24.79 4.50 -6.25
CA MET A 91 -24.08 4.04 -7.45
C MET A 91 -24.44 2.58 -7.77
N ALA A 92 -24.56 1.73 -6.74
CA ALA A 92 -25.05 0.36 -6.90
C ALA A 92 -26.48 0.30 -7.47
N ALA A 93 -27.36 1.21 -7.05
CA ALA A 93 -28.71 1.31 -7.60
C ALA A 93 -28.70 1.69 -9.10
N GLU A 94 -27.84 2.63 -9.51
CA GLU A 94 -27.68 2.99 -10.92
C GLU A 94 -27.14 1.83 -11.77
N LEU A 95 -26.19 1.05 -11.24
CA LEU A 95 -25.70 -0.16 -11.91
C LEU A 95 -26.79 -1.21 -12.09
N THR A 96 -27.64 -1.37 -11.07
CA THR A 96 -28.79 -2.28 -11.14
C THR A 96 -29.76 -1.82 -12.23
N LYS A 97 -30.13 -0.53 -12.23
CA LYS A 97 -31.02 0.08 -13.22
C LYS A 97 -30.46 -0.03 -14.64
N MET A 98 -29.15 0.11 -14.79
CA MET A 98 -28.45 0.00 -16.08
C MET A 98 -28.60 -1.39 -16.72
N VAL A 99 -28.60 -2.46 -15.93
CA VAL A 99 -28.75 -3.83 -16.45
C VAL A 99 -30.18 -4.34 -16.39
N GLN A 100 -31.08 -3.66 -15.68
CA GLN A 100 -32.45 -4.10 -15.46
C GLN A 100 -33.20 -4.35 -16.78
N GLY A 101 -33.80 -5.54 -16.91
CA GLY A 101 -34.53 -5.93 -18.13
C GLY A 101 -33.65 -6.33 -19.31
N THR A 102 -32.32 -6.38 -19.13
CA THR A 102 -31.38 -6.83 -20.16
C THR A 102 -30.85 -8.23 -19.86
N PRO A 103 -30.35 -8.99 -20.88
CA PRO A 103 -29.68 -10.27 -20.64
C PRO A 103 -28.46 -10.18 -19.70
N MET A 104 -27.85 -8.99 -19.59
CA MET A 104 -26.70 -8.74 -18.73
C MET A 104 -27.05 -8.76 -17.24
N GLN A 105 -28.33 -8.60 -16.88
CA GLN A 105 -28.79 -8.63 -15.48
C GLN A 105 -28.38 -9.93 -14.77
N LYS A 106 -28.44 -11.07 -15.47
CA LYS A 106 -28.06 -12.38 -14.91
C LYS A 106 -26.55 -12.54 -14.73
N LYS A 107 -25.75 -11.70 -15.39
CA LYS A 107 -24.28 -11.74 -15.35
C LYS A 107 -23.70 -10.84 -14.25
N LEU A 108 -24.46 -9.84 -13.77
CA LEU A 108 -23.98 -8.87 -12.79
C LEU A 108 -24.42 -9.26 -11.37
N LYS A 109 -23.44 -9.50 -10.49
CA LYS A 109 -23.64 -9.58 -9.05
C LYS A 109 -23.13 -8.29 -8.43
N ILE A 110 -23.92 -7.65 -7.56
CA ILE A 110 -23.49 -6.44 -6.85
C ILE A 110 -23.39 -6.77 -5.37
N ILE A 111 -22.25 -6.45 -4.77
CA ILE A 111 -22.00 -6.56 -3.33
C ILE A 111 -21.86 -5.13 -2.79
N LEU A 112 -22.71 -4.77 -1.84
CA LEU A 112 -22.61 -3.49 -1.13
C LEU A 112 -21.63 -3.62 0.02
N GLY A 113 -20.55 -2.83 0.00
CA GLY A 113 -19.58 -2.85 1.08
C GLY A 113 -18.25 -2.18 0.74
N ASP A 114 -17.47 -1.94 1.79
CA ASP A 114 -16.09 -1.51 1.69
C ASP A 114 -15.20 -2.70 1.31
N PHE A 115 -14.59 -2.65 0.12
CA PHE A 115 -13.73 -3.73 -0.38
C PHE A 115 -12.61 -4.10 0.61
N ILE A 116 -12.07 -3.14 1.36
CA ILE A 116 -11.01 -3.38 2.33
C ILE A 116 -11.52 -4.22 3.51
N LYS A 117 -12.82 -4.14 3.84
CA LYS A 117 -13.43 -4.85 4.97
C LYS A 117 -14.17 -6.13 4.59
N VAL A 118 -14.64 -6.24 3.35
CA VAL A 118 -15.35 -7.44 2.87
C VAL A 118 -14.47 -8.68 2.99
N ASP A 119 -15.01 -9.79 3.49
CA ASP A 119 -14.28 -11.06 3.50
C ASP A 119 -14.13 -11.56 2.06
N LEU A 120 -12.89 -11.78 1.63
CA LEU A 120 -12.58 -12.28 0.29
C LEU A 120 -13.20 -13.66 0.02
N LYS A 121 -13.50 -14.44 1.07
CA LYS A 121 -14.22 -15.71 0.95
C LYS A 121 -15.64 -15.54 0.41
N GLU A 122 -16.29 -14.40 0.69
CA GLU A 122 -17.65 -14.11 0.21
C GLU A 122 -17.68 -13.70 -1.28
N ILE A 123 -16.56 -13.19 -1.78
CA ILE A 123 -16.39 -12.78 -3.18
C ILE A 123 -16.16 -14.01 -4.07
N GLY A 124 -15.55 -15.06 -3.53
CA GLY A 124 -15.19 -16.28 -4.25
C GLY A 124 -13.88 -16.14 -5.03
N HIS A 125 -13.57 -17.12 -5.88
CA HIS A 125 -12.36 -17.10 -6.72
C HIS A 125 -12.54 -16.17 -7.94
N PHE A 126 -11.48 -15.46 -8.32
CA PHE A 126 -11.46 -14.59 -9.49
C PHE A 126 -10.10 -14.56 -10.18
N ASP A 127 -10.12 -14.55 -11.51
CA ASP A 127 -8.90 -14.59 -12.34
C ASP A 127 -8.35 -13.19 -12.68
N VAL A 128 -9.26 -12.21 -12.78
CA VAL A 128 -8.97 -10.84 -13.17
C VAL A 128 -9.63 -9.90 -12.18
N PHE A 129 -8.97 -8.78 -11.89
CA PHE A 129 -9.50 -7.75 -11.02
C PHE A 129 -9.22 -6.39 -11.64
N ILE A 130 -10.30 -5.68 -11.98
CA ILE A 130 -10.22 -4.35 -12.56
C ILE A 130 -10.72 -3.35 -11.53
N SER A 131 -9.95 -2.29 -11.31
CA SER A 131 -10.37 -1.25 -10.39
C SER A 131 -10.00 0.15 -10.85
N ASN A 132 -10.95 1.06 -10.63
CA ASN A 132 -10.75 2.51 -10.75
C ASN A 132 -11.04 3.16 -9.38
N THR A 133 -10.50 2.59 -8.32
CA THR A 133 -10.65 3.10 -6.95
C THR A 133 -9.82 4.35 -6.69
N PRO A 134 -10.23 5.20 -5.73
CA PRO A 134 -9.44 6.35 -5.28
C PRO A 134 -8.02 5.97 -4.85
N TYR A 135 -7.07 6.89 -5.07
CA TYR A 135 -5.65 6.70 -4.71
C TYR A 135 -5.45 6.34 -3.23
N GLN A 136 -6.26 6.93 -2.35
CA GLN A 136 -6.22 6.72 -0.89
C GLN A 136 -6.37 5.24 -0.50
N ILE A 137 -7.13 4.46 -1.28
CA ILE A 137 -7.38 3.04 -1.00
C ILE A 137 -6.63 2.10 -1.97
N SER A 138 -5.85 2.64 -2.90
CA SER A 138 -5.15 1.84 -3.92
C SER A 138 -4.08 0.92 -3.29
N SER A 139 -3.24 1.44 -2.39
CA SER A 139 -2.23 0.67 -1.67
C SER A 139 -2.81 -0.47 -0.82
N PRO A 140 -3.77 -0.23 0.11
CA PRO A 140 -4.34 -1.32 0.89
C PRO A 140 -5.12 -2.31 0.03
N LEU A 141 -5.73 -1.87 -1.08
CA LEU A 141 -6.36 -2.77 -2.04
C LEU A 141 -5.34 -3.71 -2.69
N VAL A 142 -4.20 -3.19 -3.18
CA VAL A 142 -3.16 -4.02 -3.80
C VAL A 142 -2.57 -5.00 -2.79
N PHE A 143 -2.29 -4.57 -1.56
CA PHE A 143 -1.80 -5.47 -0.50
C PHE A 143 -2.79 -6.58 -0.18
N LYS A 144 -4.08 -6.25 0.01
CA LYS A 144 -5.12 -7.23 0.28
C LYS A 144 -5.25 -8.28 -0.82
N LEU A 145 -5.09 -7.87 -2.08
CA LEU A 145 -5.13 -8.78 -3.23
C LEU A 145 -3.88 -9.66 -3.30
N LEU A 146 -2.69 -9.09 -3.11
CA LEU A 146 -1.42 -9.83 -3.20
C LEU A 146 -1.24 -10.84 -2.05
N ALA A 147 -1.81 -10.57 -0.88
CA ALA A 147 -1.82 -11.46 0.28
C ALA A 147 -2.74 -12.71 0.09
N MET A 148 -3.54 -12.76 -0.98
CA MET A 148 -4.35 -13.96 -1.25
C MET A 148 -3.44 -15.16 -1.59
N PRO A 149 -3.82 -16.39 -1.20
CA PRO A 149 -3.09 -17.60 -1.61
C PRO A 149 -2.98 -17.74 -3.14
N ARG A 150 -3.99 -17.27 -3.87
CA ARG A 150 -4.02 -17.17 -5.33
C ARG A 150 -4.48 -15.77 -5.72
N PRO A 151 -3.58 -14.80 -5.90
CA PRO A 151 -4.00 -13.47 -6.26
C PRO A 151 -4.51 -13.42 -7.69
N PRO A 152 -5.42 -12.49 -7.98
CA PRO A 152 -5.85 -12.19 -9.34
C PRO A 152 -4.78 -11.38 -10.08
N ARG A 153 -4.98 -11.23 -11.39
CA ARG A 153 -4.30 -10.17 -12.14
C ARG A 153 -4.99 -8.83 -11.86
N VAL A 154 -4.28 -7.86 -11.29
CA VAL A 154 -4.84 -6.57 -10.86
C VAL A 154 -4.47 -5.47 -11.84
N SER A 155 -5.40 -4.58 -12.19
CA SER A 155 -5.07 -3.35 -12.89
C SER A 155 -5.50 -2.12 -12.10
N VAL A 156 -4.56 -1.23 -11.79
CA VAL A 156 -4.78 -0.02 -10.97
C VAL A 156 -4.06 1.20 -11.57
N PRO A 157 -4.51 2.43 -11.29
CA PRO A 157 -3.74 3.64 -11.55
C PRO A 157 -2.47 3.72 -10.68
N GLY A 158 -1.31 4.13 -11.22
CA GLY A 158 -0.05 4.27 -10.44
C GLY A 158 0.83 5.45 -10.87
N ASP A 159 1.72 5.88 -9.96
CA ASP A 159 2.69 6.98 -10.12
C ASP A 159 4.15 6.50 -9.95
N ALA A 160 5.11 7.31 -10.37
CA ALA A 160 6.53 6.94 -10.57
C ALA A 160 7.44 7.12 -9.33
N MET A 161 6.97 6.75 -8.13
CA MET A 161 7.76 6.86 -6.89
C MET A 161 8.05 5.48 -6.28
N TYR A 162 9.33 5.14 -6.13
CA TYR A 162 9.76 3.89 -5.49
C TYR A 162 9.45 3.92 -3.99
N SER A 163 8.67 2.93 -3.52
CA SER A 163 8.08 2.89 -2.17
C SER A 163 7.92 1.44 -1.68
N ARG A 164 7.48 1.28 -0.42
CA ARG A 164 7.11 -0.04 0.15
C ARG A 164 6.13 -0.80 -0.75
N LEU A 165 5.13 -0.10 -1.30
CA LEU A 165 4.18 -0.71 -2.23
C LEU A 165 4.87 -1.25 -3.48
N SER A 166 5.83 -0.49 -4.03
CA SER A 166 6.57 -0.89 -5.23
C SER A 166 7.32 -2.19 -5.00
N VAL A 167 8.04 -2.31 -3.87
CA VAL A 167 8.82 -3.49 -3.53
C VAL A 167 7.91 -4.69 -3.29
N ASN A 168 6.89 -4.56 -2.43
CA ASN A 168 5.93 -5.63 -2.16
C ASN A 168 5.23 -6.10 -3.46
N ALA A 169 4.83 -5.18 -4.33
CA ALA A 169 4.20 -5.53 -5.59
C ALA A 169 5.16 -6.30 -6.51
N GLN A 170 6.40 -5.84 -6.66
CA GLN A 170 7.42 -6.49 -7.49
C GLN A 170 7.81 -7.88 -6.97
N PHE A 171 7.81 -8.04 -5.65
CA PHE A 171 8.11 -9.28 -4.97
C PHE A 171 7.09 -10.38 -5.27
N HIS A 172 5.80 -10.04 -5.23
CA HIS A 172 4.72 -10.99 -5.40
C HIS A 172 4.16 -11.05 -6.83
N ALA A 173 4.51 -10.08 -7.69
CA ALA A 173 3.93 -9.94 -9.02
C ALA A 173 4.84 -9.22 -10.02
N ILE A 174 4.62 -9.51 -11.31
CA ILE A 174 5.17 -8.78 -12.44
C ILE A 174 4.25 -7.56 -12.69
N CYS A 175 4.80 -6.37 -12.49
CA CYS A 175 4.08 -5.12 -12.75
C CYS A 175 4.45 -4.57 -14.13
N SER A 176 3.46 -4.32 -14.97
CA SER A 176 3.63 -3.75 -16.32
C SER A 176 2.78 -2.49 -16.48
N HIS A 177 3.36 -1.45 -17.07
CA HIS A 177 2.62 -0.23 -17.40
C HIS A 177 1.82 -0.44 -18.69
N ILE A 178 0.52 -0.11 -18.65
CA ILE A 178 -0.40 -0.39 -19.76
C ILE A 178 -0.67 0.84 -20.62
N LEU A 179 -1.05 1.96 -20.01
CA LEU A 179 -1.29 3.24 -20.70
C LEU A 179 -1.37 4.40 -19.70
N LYS A 180 -0.98 5.60 -20.14
CA LYS A 180 -1.16 6.86 -19.38
C LYS A 180 -2.56 7.42 -19.64
N VAL A 181 -3.20 7.94 -18.60
CA VAL A 181 -4.54 8.52 -18.61
C VAL A 181 -4.48 9.97 -18.15
N GLY A 182 -4.78 10.87 -19.09
CA GLY A 182 -4.87 12.30 -18.84
C GLY A 182 -5.93 12.66 -17.79
N LYS A 183 -5.68 13.60 -16.86
CA LYS A 183 -6.67 14.10 -15.87
C LYS A 183 -7.99 14.58 -16.48
N ASN A 184 -7.92 15.10 -17.71
CA ASN A 184 -9.09 15.56 -18.46
C ASN A 184 -10.05 14.43 -18.88
N ASN A 185 -9.66 13.16 -18.71
CA ASN A 185 -10.50 11.99 -18.96
C ASN A 185 -11.40 11.62 -17.78
N PHE A 186 -11.37 12.39 -16.70
CA PHE A 186 -12.20 12.21 -15.52
C PHE A 186 -13.21 13.35 -15.34
N SER A 187 -14.22 13.11 -14.52
CA SER A 187 -15.21 14.09 -14.10
C SER A 187 -15.56 13.90 -12.61
N PRO A 188 -15.33 14.91 -11.75
CA PRO A 188 -14.52 16.11 -12.01
C PRO A 188 -13.04 15.74 -12.29
N PRO A 189 -12.25 16.60 -12.97
CA PRO A 189 -10.83 16.33 -13.21
C PRO A 189 -10.05 16.28 -11.89
N PRO A 190 -9.18 15.27 -11.67
CA PRO A 190 -8.25 15.25 -10.55
C PRO A 190 -7.11 16.25 -10.76
N GLN A 191 -6.34 16.50 -9.69
CA GLN A 191 -5.16 17.37 -9.76
C GLN A 191 -3.94 16.70 -10.39
N VAL A 192 -3.92 15.37 -10.39
CA VAL A 192 -2.79 14.55 -10.85
C VAL A 192 -3.13 13.77 -12.12
N GLU A 193 -2.09 13.41 -12.87
CA GLU A 193 -2.21 12.47 -13.98
C GLU A 193 -2.35 11.03 -13.46
N SER A 194 -2.89 10.12 -14.27
CA SER A 194 -3.12 8.73 -13.88
C SER A 194 -2.45 7.77 -14.86
N SER A 195 -2.08 6.56 -14.45
CA SER A 195 -1.52 5.55 -15.37
C SER A 195 -2.03 4.17 -15.04
N VAL A 196 -2.62 3.46 -15.99
CA VAL A 196 -3.09 2.08 -15.78
C VAL A 196 -1.88 1.15 -15.73
N VAL A 197 -1.72 0.41 -14.64
CA VAL A 197 -0.75 -0.68 -14.50
C VAL A 197 -1.46 -2.02 -14.50
N LYS A 198 -0.76 -3.10 -14.87
CA LYS A 198 -1.22 -4.48 -14.79
C LYS A 198 -0.23 -5.24 -13.90
N ILE A 199 -0.76 -5.95 -12.91
CA ILE A 199 -0.03 -6.66 -11.86
C ILE A 199 -0.39 -8.14 -12.03
N GLU A 200 0.58 -8.95 -12.42
CA GLU A 200 0.40 -10.38 -12.64
C GLU A 200 1.18 -11.18 -11.59
N PRO A 201 0.50 -11.96 -10.74
CA PRO A 201 1.15 -12.83 -9.77
C PRO A 201 2.27 -13.65 -10.38
N ARG A 202 3.45 -13.60 -9.76
CA ARG A 202 4.57 -14.44 -10.15
C ARG A 202 4.25 -15.92 -9.88
N PRO A 203 4.58 -16.84 -10.79
CA PRO A 203 4.46 -18.27 -10.53
C PRO A 203 5.53 -18.76 -9.52
N ASP A 204 6.68 -18.11 -9.49
CA ASP A 204 7.88 -18.42 -8.71
C ASP A 204 7.98 -17.58 -7.43
N ARG A 205 6.86 -17.40 -6.73
CA ARG A 205 6.85 -16.63 -5.48
C ARG A 205 7.73 -17.31 -4.43
N PRO A 206 8.65 -16.57 -3.79
CA PRO A 206 9.41 -17.10 -2.68
C PRO A 206 8.47 -17.40 -1.50
N ASP A 207 8.70 -18.52 -0.84
CA ASP A 207 7.94 -18.97 0.33
C ASP A 207 8.40 -18.20 1.58
N ILE A 208 7.90 -16.97 1.71
CA ILE A 208 8.23 -16.05 2.81
C ILE A 208 6.92 -15.53 3.39
N SER A 209 6.85 -15.46 4.72
CA SER A 209 5.70 -14.86 5.42
C SER A 209 5.53 -13.41 4.97
N TRP A 210 4.28 -13.09 4.61
CA TRP A 210 3.90 -11.74 4.22
C TRP A 210 4.15 -10.76 5.37
N GLU A 211 3.81 -11.16 6.59
CA GLU A 211 3.92 -10.36 7.80
C GLU A 211 5.39 -10.02 8.11
N GLU A 212 6.29 -11.00 7.99
CA GLU A 212 7.73 -10.80 8.18
C GLU A 212 8.31 -9.81 7.16
N LEU A 213 7.99 -10.01 5.87
CA LEU A 213 8.50 -9.14 4.81
C LEU A 213 7.93 -7.72 4.93
N ASP A 214 6.62 -7.58 5.09
CA ASP A 214 5.98 -6.26 5.21
C ASP A 214 6.44 -5.54 6.48
N GLY A 215 6.62 -6.25 7.60
CA GLY A 215 7.12 -5.70 8.85
C GLY A 215 8.53 -5.12 8.70
N MET A 216 9.44 -5.85 8.06
CA MET A 216 10.78 -5.33 7.75
C MET A 216 10.73 -4.15 6.78
N LEU A 217 9.95 -4.25 5.70
CA LEU A 217 9.88 -3.19 4.69
C LEU A 217 9.27 -1.89 5.24
N ARG A 218 8.36 -1.96 6.22
CA ARG A 218 7.88 -0.77 6.94
C ARG A 218 9.01 -0.01 7.61
N ILE A 219 9.89 -0.71 8.33
CA ILE A 219 11.07 -0.10 8.97
C ILE A 219 11.99 0.53 7.91
N CYS A 220 12.27 -0.20 6.82
CA CYS A 220 13.15 0.27 5.74
C CYS A 220 12.59 1.52 5.04
N PHE A 221 11.29 1.56 4.73
CA PHE A 221 10.70 2.62 3.90
C PHE A 221 10.16 3.81 4.69
N ASN A 222 10.06 3.72 6.02
CA ASN A 222 9.68 4.86 6.86
C ASN A 222 10.63 6.04 6.62
N ARG A 223 11.95 5.83 6.78
CA ARG A 223 13.00 6.82 6.48
C ARG A 223 13.78 6.45 5.22
N LYS A 224 13.10 6.26 4.08
CA LYS A 224 13.67 5.71 2.83
C LYS A 224 14.94 6.40 2.29
N ASN A 225 15.17 7.65 2.70
CA ASN A 225 16.31 8.48 2.29
C ASN A 225 17.51 8.38 3.24
N LYS A 226 17.36 7.80 4.44
CA LYS A 226 18.43 7.53 5.40
C LYS A 226 19.04 6.15 5.11
N THR A 227 20.20 5.89 5.72
CA THR A 227 20.86 4.58 5.61
C THR A 227 20.03 3.51 6.32
N LEU A 228 20.10 2.26 5.86
CA LEU A 228 19.42 1.15 6.51
C LEU A 228 19.89 1.01 7.97
N ARG A 229 21.18 1.22 8.24
CA ARG A 229 21.71 1.32 9.60
C ARG A 229 20.93 2.33 10.45
N SER A 230 20.81 3.57 9.99
CA SER A 230 20.06 4.61 10.71
C SER A 230 18.60 4.21 10.96
N SER A 231 17.95 3.56 9.99
CA SER A 231 16.56 3.08 10.13
C SER A 231 16.40 2.00 11.22
N PHE A 232 17.32 1.04 11.32
CA PHE A 232 17.23 -0.05 12.31
C PHE A 232 17.73 0.33 13.71
N PHE A 233 18.53 1.38 13.84
CA PHE A 233 19.07 1.84 15.12
C PHE A 233 18.16 2.83 15.88
N VAL A 234 17.06 3.24 15.26
CA VAL A 234 15.97 3.97 15.93
C VAL A 234 15.54 3.23 17.20
N LYS A 235 15.42 3.96 18.32
CA LYS A 235 15.16 3.39 19.65
C LYS A 235 13.96 2.45 19.66
N GLN A 236 12.86 2.88 19.07
CA GLN A 236 11.61 2.13 19.09
C GLN A 236 11.66 0.87 18.20
N VAL A 237 12.40 0.94 17.08
CA VAL A 237 12.67 -0.25 16.25
C VAL A 237 13.53 -1.25 17.02
N ARG A 238 14.52 -0.80 17.77
CA ARG A 238 15.34 -1.67 18.62
C ARG A 238 14.52 -2.32 19.75
N GLU A 239 13.61 -1.58 20.38
CA GLU A 239 12.72 -2.11 21.42
C GLU A 239 11.77 -3.19 20.84
N LEU A 240 11.26 -2.98 19.62
CA LEU A 240 10.47 -3.98 18.91
C LEU A 240 11.28 -5.25 18.64
N ILE A 241 12.49 -5.10 18.07
CA ILE A 241 13.39 -6.22 17.77
C ILE A 241 13.81 -6.96 19.05
N GLU A 242 14.13 -6.24 20.13
CA GLU A 242 14.47 -6.81 21.45
C GLU A 242 13.35 -7.74 21.93
N ARG A 243 12.10 -7.25 21.92
CA ARG A 243 10.95 -8.03 22.36
C ARG A 243 10.74 -9.28 21.50
N ASN A 244 10.73 -9.12 20.18
CA ASN A 244 10.51 -10.22 19.26
C ASN A 244 11.62 -11.28 19.37
N TRP A 245 12.87 -10.84 19.53
CA TRP A 245 14.00 -11.72 19.73
C TRP A 245 13.92 -12.50 21.04
N VAL A 246 13.50 -11.87 22.15
CA VAL A 246 13.29 -12.56 23.44
C VAL A 246 12.21 -13.65 23.32
N THR A 247 11.11 -13.34 22.64
CA THR A 247 10.05 -14.32 22.37
C THR A 247 10.57 -15.47 21.52
N TRP A 248 11.28 -15.17 20.43
CA TRP A 248 11.88 -16.18 19.55
C TRP A 248 12.90 -17.06 20.28
N ALA A 249 13.82 -16.47 21.04
CA ALA A 249 14.85 -17.18 21.80
C ALA A 249 14.24 -18.09 22.89
N SER A 250 13.10 -17.69 23.46
CA SER A 250 12.36 -18.50 24.43
C SER A 250 11.64 -19.70 23.77
N MET A 251 11.17 -19.54 22.52
CA MET A 251 10.53 -20.61 21.77
C MET A 251 11.53 -21.59 21.13
N PHE A 252 12.70 -21.10 20.73
CA PHE A 252 13.72 -21.85 20.00
C PHE A 252 15.10 -21.77 20.67
N PRO A 253 15.24 -22.24 21.92
CA PRO A 253 16.49 -22.09 22.68
C PRO A 253 17.69 -22.77 21.99
N ASP A 254 17.47 -23.91 21.33
CA ASP A 254 18.52 -24.66 20.63
C ASP A 254 19.06 -23.95 19.37
N GLN A 255 18.36 -22.92 18.87
CA GLN A 255 18.76 -22.14 17.70
C GLN A 255 19.52 -20.86 18.08
N VAL A 256 19.55 -20.48 19.36
CA VAL A 256 20.31 -19.33 19.84
C VAL A 256 21.80 -19.69 19.78
N ARG A 257 22.64 -18.81 19.23
CA ARG A 257 24.07 -19.12 19.12
C ARG A 257 24.70 -19.15 20.49
N LYS A 258 25.62 -20.10 20.69
CA LYS A 258 26.37 -20.23 21.94
C LYS A 258 27.13 -18.94 22.31
N GLU A 259 27.68 -18.24 21.31
CA GLU A 259 28.33 -16.93 21.52
C GLU A 259 27.39 -15.88 22.12
N ASP A 260 26.11 -15.90 21.75
CA ASP A 260 25.12 -14.97 22.26
C ASP A 260 24.75 -15.33 23.71
N THR A 261 24.57 -16.62 24.00
CA THR A 261 24.27 -17.08 25.36
C THR A 261 25.43 -16.80 26.32
N ASP A 262 26.66 -17.03 25.88
CA ASP A 262 27.87 -16.77 26.66
C ASP A 262 28.01 -15.28 26.94
N PHE A 263 27.76 -14.41 25.94
CA PHE A 263 27.75 -12.96 26.11
C PHE A 263 26.70 -12.48 27.12
N LEU A 264 25.46 -12.98 27.04
CA LEU A 264 24.39 -12.61 27.97
C LEU A 264 24.72 -13.03 29.42
N GLN A 265 25.31 -14.21 29.60
CA GLN A 265 25.73 -14.73 30.91
C GLN A 265 27.04 -14.09 31.41
N GLY A 266 27.78 -13.37 30.55
CA GLY A 266 29.08 -12.78 30.87
C GLY A 266 30.19 -13.83 31.02
N ILE A 267 30.04 -14.96 30.35
CA ILE A 267 31.00 -16.06 30.35
C ILE A 267 32.03 -15.79 29.24
N GLY A 268 33.31 -15.93 29.56
CA GLY A 268 34.37 -16.12 28.55
C GLY A 268 34.98 -14.87 27.92
N GLY A 269 34.95 -13.69 28.56
CA GLY A 269 35.70 -12.51 28.09
C GLY A 269 35.38 -12.07 26.65
N ALA A 270 34.24 -12.52 26.10
CA ALA A 270 33.82 -12.29 24.75
C ALA A 270 33.39 -10.82 24.61
N GLU A 271 34.35 -9.96 24.29
CA GLU A 271 34.05 -8.62 23.77
C GLU A 271 33.53 -8.77 22.36
N LEU A 272 32.20 -8.78 22.22
CA LEU A 272 31.60 -8.55 20.92
C LEU A 272 31.84 -7.08 20.56
N SER A 273 32.30 -6.83 19.33
CA SER A 273 32.48 -5.47 18.83
C SER A 273 31.14 -4.73 18.86
N VAL A 274 30.92 -3.93 19.89
CA VAL A 274 29.72 -3.10 20.00
C VAL A 274 29.83 -2.05 18.89
N PRO A 275 28.82 -1.94 18.01
CA PRO A 275 28.82 -0.90 16.99
C PRO A 275 28.94 0.46 17.67
N ASP A 276 29.76 1.36 17.13
CA ASP A 276 29.79 2.73 17.62
C ASP A 276 28.47 3.41 17.24
N VAL A 277 27.53 3.42 18.20
CA VAL A 277 26.20 4.03 18.06
C VAL A 277 26.23 5.51 18.48
N SER A 278 27.37 6.00 18.97
CA SER A 278 27.45 7.32 19.61
C SER A 278 27.45 8.51 18.64
N MET A 279 27.65 8.29 17.34
CA MET A 279 27.91 9.38 16.38
C MET A 279 26.84 9.65 15.31
N GLU A 280 25.73 8.90 15.24
CA GLU A 280 24.74 9.07 14.14
C GLU A 280 23.27 9.12 14.58
N ILE A 281 23.00 9.51 15.83
CA ILE A 281 21.70 10.10 16.17
C ILE A 281 21.84 11.56 15.78
N ASP A 282 21.18 11.98 14.70
CA ASP A 282 21.02 13.41 14.38
C ASP A 282 20.66 14.13 15.69
N GLY A 283 21.53 15.04 16.12
CA GLY A 283 21.46 15.68 17.41
C GLY A 283 20.17 16.48 17.56
N GLU A 284 19.22 15.90 18.27
CA GLU A 284 18.32 16.65 19.13
C GLU A 284 18.55 16.11 20.53
N GLU A 285 19.39 16.84 21.27
CA GLU A 285 19.50 16.67 22.71
C GLU A 285 18.12 16.94 23.34
N ASP A 286 17.58 15.89 23.97
CA ASP A 286 16.44 15.92 24.88
C ASP A 286 16.73 16.80 26.11
N GLU A 287 16.82 18.12 25.91
CA GLU A 287 16.80 19.13 26.96
C GLU A 287 15.77 20.22 26.64
N ASN A 288 14.50 19.86 26.47
CA ASN A 288 13.42 20.74 26.92
C ASN A 288 12.08 20.00 27.05
N ASN A 289 11.67 19.83 28.29
CA ASN A 289 10.32 19.43 28.67
C ASN A 289 9.35 20.61 28.50
N GLN A 290 9.19 21.11 27.27
CA GLN A 290 8.12 22.02 26.87
C GLN A 290 7.62 21.66 25.47
N THR A 291 6.39 21.16 25.43
CA THR A 291 5.44 21.07 24.31
C THR A 291 5.98 21.52 22.94
N LEU A 292 6.80 20.69 22.30
CA LEU A 292 7.15 20.82 20.89
C LEU A 292 6.09 20.10 20.06
N GLN A 293 5.48 20.83 19.14
CA GLN A 293 4.60 20.26 18.12
C GLN A 293 5.44 19.31 17.28
N LEU A 294 5.14 18.01 17.37
CA LEU A 294 5.73 16.98 16.53
C LEU A 294 5.41 17.29 15.07
N GLU A 295 6.41 17.26 14.19
CA GLU A 295 6.19 17.33 12.76
C GLU A 295 5.41 16.08 12.30
N GLY A 296 4.58 16.21 11.27
CA GLY A 296 3.60 15.17 10.87
C GLY A 296 4.19 13.78 10.58
N ASP A 297 5.47 13.70 10.22
CA ASP A 297 6.16 12.43 9.95
C ASP A 297 6.41 11.59 11.23
N ASP A 298 6.54 12.22 12.40
CA ASP A 298 6.78 11.53 13.69
C ASP A 298 5.46 11.07 14.36
N GLU A 299 4.35 11.76 14.11
CA GLU A 299 3.01 11.27 14.52
C GLU A 299 2.60 10.04 13.70
N ASP A 300 2.88 10.04 12.39
CA ASP A 300 2.68 8.89 11.51
C ASP A 300 3.56 7.71 11.93
N MET A 301 4.80 7.97 12.37
CA MET A 301 5.68 6.96 12.98
C MET A 301 5.05 6.32 14.22
N MET A 302 4.45 7.12 15.12
CA MET A 302 3.78 6.57 16.29
C MET A 302 2.58 5.73 15.90
N GLN A 303 1.75 6.18 14.96
CA GLN A 303 0.54 5.47 14.56
C GLN A 303 0.84 4.16 13.82
N ASP A 304 1.75 4.16 12.85
CA ASP A 304 2.14 2.94 12.10
C ASP A 304 2.83 1.91 12.98
N MET A 305 3.60 2.37 13.98
CA MET A 305 4.28 1.49 14.92
C MET A 305 3.35 0.99 16.04
N GLN A 306 2.36 1.79 16.44
CA GLN A 306 1.25 1.34 17.27
C GLN A 306 0.47 0.25 16.52
N ASP A 307 0.18 0.43 15.23
CA ASP A 307 -0.52 -0.56 14.41
C ASP A 307 0.33 -1.82 14.18
N MET A 308 1.66 -1.70 14.09
CA MET A 308 2.60 -2.83 14.04
C MET A 308 2.65 -3.60 15.38
N ILE A 309 2.54 -2.90 16.51
CA ILE A 309 2.62 -3.49 17.85
C ILE A 309 1.28 -4.10 18.28
N PHE A 310 0.15 -3.54 17.84
CA PHE A 310 -1.18 -3.83 18.37
C PHE A 310 -2.19 -4.36 17.34
N GLY A 311 -1.85 -4.37 16.05
CA GLY A 311 -2.79 -4.63 14.96
C GLY A 311 -3.73 -3.44 14.72
N THR A 312 -4.21 -3.30 13.49
CA THR A 312 -5.14 -2.21 13.12
C THR A 312 -6.44 -2.35 13.92
N SER A 313 -6.64 -1.50 14.92
CA SER A 313 -7.90 -1.47 15.66
C SER A 313 -8.95 -0.73 14.83
N SER A 314 -9.96 -1.45 14.34
CA SER A 314 -11.19 -0.83 13.87
C SER A 314 -11.77 0.02 15.00
N ALA A 315 -12.25 1.22 14.66
CA ALA A 315 -12.65 2.32 15.55
C ALA A 315 -13.82 2.06 16.53
N SER A 316 -13.96 0.85 17.07
CA SER A 316 -14.96 0.50 18.07
C SER A 316 -14.35 -0.48 19.08
N GLU A 317 -13.50 0.04 19.96
CA GLU A 317 -13.26 -0.39 21.35
C GLU A 317 -11.95 0.25 21.83
N LYS A 318 -12.05 1.46 22.40
CA LYS A 318 -10.97 2.05 23.20
C LYS A 318 -10.88 1.29 24.53
N THR A 319 -10.33 0.08 24.49
CA THR A 319 -9.64 -0.49 25.65
C THR A 319 -8.18 -0.64 25.25
N THR A 320 -7.37 0.29 25.74
CA THR A 320 -5.91 0.26 25.62
C THR A 320 -5.38 -0.97 26.36
N LYS A 321 -5.37 -2.13 25.71
CA LYS A 321 -4.55 -3.26 26.12
C LYS A 321 -3.13 -2.99 25.62
N THR A 322 -2.40 -2.14 26.34
CA THR A 322 -0.95 -2.04 26.21
C THR A 322 -0.36 -3.42 26.54
N ALA A 323 0.44 -3.96 25.63
CA ALA A 323 1.23 -5.15 25.88
C ALA A 323 2.25 -4.81 26.98
N PRO A 324 2.59 -5.76 27.86
CA PRO A 324 3.47 -5.49 28.99
C PRO A 324 4.82 -4.98 28.47
N LYS A 325 5.20 -3.76 28.85
CA LYS A 325 6.58 -3.29 28.66
C LYS A 325 7.50 -4.26 29.42
N LEU A 326 8.62 -4.64 28.81
CA LEU A 326 9.70 -5.31 29.54
C LEU A 326 10.27 -4.30 30.54
N SER A 327 9.72 -4.27 31.75
CA SER A 327 10.13 -3.38 32.83
C SER A 327 10.97 -4.16 33.84
N GLY A 328 12.24 -3.77 33.99
CA GLY A 328 13.15 -4.39 34.96
C GLY A 328 14.61 -4.28 34.50
N LYS A 329 15.53 -4.31 35.46
CA LYS A 329 16.98 -4.38 35.20
C LYS A 329 17.39 -5.74 34.60
N THR A 330 16.55 -6.74 34.80
CA THR A 330 16.84 -8.14 34.51
C THR A 330 15.63 -8.80 33.84
N ILE A 331 15.89 -9.57 32.79
CA ILE A 331 14.88 -10.28 31.98
C ILE A 331 15.16 -11.78 32.07
N SER A 332 14.11 -12.60 32.21
CA SER A 332 14.23 -14.06 32.16
C SER A 332 14.08 -14.55 30.73
N ILE A 333 15.10 -15.21 30.20
CA ILE A 333 15.07 -15.86 28.88
C ILE A 333 15.33 -17.35 29.12
N ASN A 334 14.33 -18.20 28.90
CA ASN A 334 14.42 -19.64 29.14
C ASN A 334 14.94 -20.02 30.55
N GLY A 335 14.52 -19.27 31.58
CA GLY A 335 14.96 -19.50 32.98
C GLY A 335 16.32 -18.90 33.33
N ILE A 336 17.02 -18.28 32.38
CA ILE A 336 18.29 -17.56 32.60
C ILE A 336 17.99 -16.09 32.89
N SER A 337 18.57 -15.60 33.98
CA SER A 337 18.49 -14.20 34.41
C SER A 337 19.52 -13.37 33.64
N VAL A 338 19.05 -12.46 32.78
CA VAL A 338 19.89 -11.68 31.86
C VAL A 338 19.79 -10.18 32.18
N ASP A 339 20.93 -9.49 32.23
CA ASP A 339 20.96 -8.03 32.35
C ASP A 339 20.44 -7.37 31.06
N ARG A 340 19.49 -6.44 31.20
CA ARG A 340 18.86 -5.78 30.06
C ARG A 340 19.86 -4.94 29.24
N GLY A 341 20.86 -4.35 29.88
CA GLY A 341 21.90 -3.58 29.18
C GLY A 341 22.70 -4.47 28.22
N ARG A 342 23.09 -5.67 28.66
CA ARG A 342 23.73 -6.67 27.80
C ARG A 342 22.81 -7.13 26.67
N LEU A 343 21.52 -7.34 26.94
CA LEU A 343 20.57 -7.69 25.88
C LEU A 343 20.50 -6.60 24.80
N VAL A 344 20.39 -5.33 25.19
CA VAL A 344 20.35 -4.20 24.24
C VAL A 344 21.62 -4.15 23.38
N GLN A 345 22.79 -4.36 24.00
CA GLN A 345 24.07 -4.44 23.27
C GLN A 345 24.08 -5.61 22.29
N LEU A 346 23.63 -6.79 22.71
CA LEU A 346 23.55 -7.96 21.84
C LEU A 346 22.66 -7.67 20.62
N ILE A 347 21.50 -7.07 20.82
CA ILE A 347 20.59 -6.71 19.72
C ILE A 347 21.24 -5.74 18.74
N GLN A 348 21.96 -4.72 19.21
CA GLN A 348 22.70 -3.80 18.35
C GLN A 348 23.76 -4.53 17.52
N ILE A 349 24.52 -5.43 18.16
CA ILE A 349 25.54 -6.25 17.50
C ILE A 349 24.89 -7.12 16.42
N LYS A 350 23.75 -7.76 16.72
CA LYS A 350 23.02 -8.60 15.76
C LYS A 350 22.50 -7.82 14.56
N ILE A 351 21.91 -6.66 14.80
CA ILE A 351 21.44 -5.77 13.73
C ILE A 351 22.62 -5.38 12.81
N GLN A 352 23.74 -4.97 13.40
CA GLN A 352 24.92 -4.58 12.63
C GLN A 352 25.49 -5.75 11.81
N ARG A 353 25.65 -6.93 12.42
CA ARG A 353 26.09 -8.14 11.70
C ARG A 353 25.17 -8.49 10.52
N ALA A 354 23.85 -8.40 10.71
CA ALA A 354 22.89 -8.67 9.65
C ALA A 354 23.02 -7.67 8.48
N LEU A 355 23.20 -6.38 8.79
CA LEU A 355 23.38 -5.32 7.80
C LEU A 355 24.72 -5.45 7.04
N ASP A 356 25.79 -5.80 7.74
CA ASP A 356 27.14 -5.89 7.17
C ASP A 356 27.34 -7.15 6.32
N LYS A 357 26.62 -8.24 6.62
CA LYS A 357 26.72 -9.51 5.91
C LYS A 357 26.62 -9.38 4.38
N PHE A 358 25.81 -8.44 3.90
CA PHE A 358 25.62 -8.16 2.48
C PHE A 358 25.98 -6.71 2.09
N GLY A 359 26.72 -5.99 2.95
CA GLY A 359 27.13 -4.62 2.70
C GLY A 359 25.94 -3.66 2.51
N LEU A 360 24.90 -3.83 3.33
CA LEU A 360 23.65 -3.05 3.24
C LEU A 360 23.60 -1.92 4.27
N SER A 361 24.51 -1.87 5.25
CA SER A 361 24.54 -0.84 6.31
C SER A 361 24.38 0.59 5.78
N ASP A 362 25.22 0.99 4.83
CA ASP A 362 25.25 2.36 4.31
C ASP A 362 24.32 2.60 3.11
N LYS A 363 23.65 1.54 2.64
CA LYS A 363 22.69 1.66 1.55
C LYS A 363 21.41 2.31 2.06
N ARG A 364 20.72 3.00 1.15
CA ARG A 364 19.43 3.63 1.41
C ARG A 364 18.34 2.77 0.77
N SER A 365 17.19 2.62 1.44
CA SER A 365 16.09 1.78 0.94
C SER A 365 15.69 2.12 -0.48
N GLN A 366 15.72 3.41 -0.86
CA GLN A 366 15.39 3.84 -2.22
C GLN A 366 16.36 3.38 -3.33
N LYS A 367 17.54 2.87 -2.96
CA LYS A 367 18.57 2.36 -3.87
C LYS A 367 18.73 0.84 -3.82
N CYS A 368 18.02 0.18 -2.91
CA CYS A 368 18.00 -1.27 -2.80
C CYS A 368 16.92 -1.84 -3.71
N ASP A 369 17.15 -3.04 -4.26
CA ASP A 369 16.19 -3.80 -5.05
C ASP A 369 15.55 -4.94 -4.22
N GLU A 370 14.66 -5.72 -4.84
CA GLU A 370 14.01 -6.87 -4.21
C GLU A 370 15.01 -7.90 -3.65
N THR A 371 16.13 -8.09 -4.34
CA THR A 371 17.19 -9.03 -3.92
C THR A 371 17.89 -8.56 -2.65
N ALA A 372 18.19 -7.27 -2.54
CA ALA A 372 18.79 -6.70 -1.34
C ALA A 372 17.88 -6.88 -0.11
N PHE A 373 16.57 -6.69 -0.26
CA PHE A 373 15.63 -6.91 0.85
C PHE A 373 15.50 -8.39 1.24
N LEU A 374 15.56 -9.31 0.27
CA LEU A 374 15.63 -10.74 0.56
C LEU A 374 16.86 -11.14 1.36
N GLN A 375 18.02 -10.65 0.92
CA GLN A 375 19.29 -10.88 1.59
C GLN A 375 19.25 -10.33 3.02
N LEU A 376 18.68 -9.15 3.19
CA LEU A 376 18.52 -8.51 4.49
C LEU A 376 17.60 -9.32 5.43
N LEU A 377 16.41 -9.71 4.96
CA LEU A 377 15.47 -10.51 5.74
C LEU A 377 16.09 -11.88 6.12
N HIS A 378 16.80 -12.50 5.18
CA HIS A 378 17.52 -13.74 5.43
C HIS A 378 18.62 -13.58 6.50
N ALA A 379 19.39 -12.49 6.45
CA ALA A 379 20.41 -12.18 7.44
C ALA A 379 19.82 -11.95 8.84
N PHE A 380 18.72 -11.21 8.94
CA PHE A 380 18.01 -11.01 10.20
C PHE A 380 17.48 -12.33 10.78
N ASN A 381 16.86 -13.16 9.95
CA ASN A 381 16.35 -14.47 10.37
C ASN A 381 17.47 -15.39 10.90
N GLN A 382 18.68 -15.32 10.35
CA GLN A 382 19.85 -16.07 10.83
C GLN A 382 20.43 -15.56 12.15
N GLU A 383 20.09 -14.33 12.54
CA GLU A 383 20.39 -13.75 13.86
C GLU A 383 19.24 -13.97 14.86
N GLY A 384 18.16 -14.64 14.44
CA GLY A 384 16.96 -14.84 15.25
C GLY A 384 16.06 -13.60 15.36
N ILE A 385 16.29 -12.58 14.54
CA ILE A 385 15.48 -11.36 14.49
C ILE A 385 14.26 -11.62 13.61
N ARG A 386 13.06 -11.36 14.16
CA ARG A 386 11.76 -11.55 13.53
C ARG A 386 10.95 -10.24 13.56
N PHE A 387 10.18 -9.99 12.51
CA PHE A 387 9.40 -8.77 12.34
C PHE A 387 7.89 -8.98 12.52
N SER A 388 7.44 -10.21 12.77
CA SER A 388 6.06 -10.58 13.10
C SER A 388 5.89 -11.16 14.50
#